data_AF-A0A7X4ES28-F1
#
_entry.id   AF-A0A7X4ES28-F1
#
_cell.length_a   1.000
_cell.length_b   1.000
_cell.length_c   1.000
_cell.angle_alpha   90.00
_cell.angle_beta   90.00
_cell.angle_gamma   90.00
#
_symmetry.space_group_name_H-M   'P 1'
#
loop_
_entity.id
_entity.type
_entity.pdbx_description
1 polymer ?
#
loop_
_entity_poly.entity_id
_entity_poly.type
_entity_poly.pdbx_seq_one_letter_code
_entity_poly.pdbx_strand_id
1 'polypeptide(L)'
;RHIIYKRAEVPWRRARQNLGLMLGEDLLKENIDGEALLWAHQRLLVRPEPRRILMVISDGAPVDDSTMAANDNEYLERHLHAVIDWIEAASPVQLLAIGIGHDVTRYYSRAIELQRPEDLGGTMISRLLAVLEETERTPRKRS
;
A
#
# COMPACT_ATOMS: atom_id res chain seq x y z
N ARG A 1 -9.11 5.45 -14.84
CA ARG A 1 -9.83 4.14 -14.93
C ARG A 1 -9.01 3.14 -14.14
N HIS A 2 -9.59 2.33 -13.26
CA HIS A 2 -8.83 1.39 -12.41
C HIS A 2 -9.14 -0.06 -12.79
N ILE A 3 -8.14 -0.94 -12.73
CA ILE A 3 -8.30 -2.39 -12.92
C ILE A 3 -8.35 -3.05 -11.54
N ILE A 4 -9.39 -3.84 -11.29
CA ILE A 4 -9.54 -4.61 -10.04
C ILE A 4 -9.42 -6.09 -10.37
N TYR A 5 -8.29 -6.71 -10.02
CA TYR A 5 -8.07 -8.14 -10.23
C TYR A 5 -8.88 -9.00 -9.24
N LYS A 6 -9.02 -8.55 -7.99
CA LYS A 6 -9.79 -9.23 -6.93
C LYS A 6 -10.44 -8.22 -5.98
N ARG A 7 -11.74 -8.35 -5.73
CA ARG A 7 -12.44 -7.60 -4.66
C ARG A 7 -12.24 -8.26 -3.29
N ALA A 8 -12.46 -7.52 -2.21
CA ALA A 8 -12.27 -8.02 -0.85
C ALA A 8 -13.15 -9.25 -0.56
N GLU A 9 -14.40 -9.23 -1.01
CA GLU A 9 -15.43 -10.25 -0.77
C GLU A 9 -15.25 -11.50 -1.63
N VAL A 10 -14.43 -11.42 -2.68
CA VAL A 10 -14.23 -12.52 -3.62
C VAL A 10 -13.17 -13.46 -3.06
N PRO A 11 -13.48 -14.76 -2.84
CA PRO A 11 -12.48 -15.73 -2.40
C PRO A 11 -11.38 -15.91 -3.44
N TRP A 12 -10.14 -16.15 -2.98
CA TRP A 12 -8.96 -16.39 -3.82
C TRP A 12 -9.24 -17.36 -4.98
N ARG A 13 -9.86 -18.51 -4.68
CA ARG A 13 -10.15 -19.55 -5.67
C ARG A 13 -10.94 -19.04 -6.88
N ARG A 14 -11.80 -18.03 -6.70
CA ARG A 14 -12.61 -17.43 -7.77
C ARG A 14 -11.88 -16.31 -8.53
N ALA A 15 -10.85 -15.71 -7.95
CA ALA A 15 -10.09 -14.63 -8.56
C ALA A 15 -8.74 -15.09 -9.16
N ARG A 16 -8.39 -16.38 -9.04
CA ARG A 16 -7.08 -16.91 -9.44
C ARG A 16 -6.70 -16.59 -10.89
N GLN A 17 -7.64 -16.70 -11.83
CA GLN A 17 -7.39 -16.37 -13.23
C GLN A 17 -7.09 -14.87 -13.41
N ASN A 18 -7.87 -13.99 -12.77
CA ASN A 18 -7.66 -12.55 -12.85
C ASN A 18 -6.31 -12.14 -12.26
N LEU A 19 -5.89 -12.77 -11.17
CA LEU A 19 -4.58 -12.49 -10.57
C LEU A 19 -3.42 -12.97 -11.45
N GLY A 20 -3.64 -14.02 -12.25
CA GLY A 20 -2.69 -14.41 -13.30
C GLY A 20 -2.52 -13.35 -14.38
N LEU A 21 -3.59 -12.60 -14.72
CA LEU A 21 -3.53 -11.49 -15.68
C LEU A 21 -2.66 -10.33 -15.18
N MET A 22 -2.57 -10.13 -13.85
CA MET A 22 -1.68 -9.13 -13.25
C MET A 22 -0.20 -9.41 -13.53
N LEU A 23 0.16 -10.68 -13.79
CA LEU A 23 1.54 -11.10 -14.04
C LEU A 23 1.90 -11.04 -15.54
N GLY A 24 0.98 -10.61 -16.41
CA GLY A 24 1.24 -10.45 -17.84
C GLY A 24 2.19 -9.29 -18.13
N GLU A 25 3.07 -9.47 -19.11
CA GLU A 25 4.10 -8.48 -19.48
C GLU A 25 3.56 -7.23 -20.19
N ASP A 26 2.32 -7.29 -20.71
CA ASP A 26 1.72 -6.21 -21.52
C ASP A 26 1.20 -5.01 -20.71
N LEU A 27 1.28 -5.05 -19.38
CA LEU A 27 0.85 -3.94 -18.53
C LEU A 27 2.03 -2.99 -18.27
N LEU A 28 2.00 -1.80 -18.87
CA LEU A 28 2.93 -0.70 -18.55
C LEU A 28 2.98 -0.49 -17.03
N LYS A 29 4.19 -0.55 -16.47
CA LYS A 29 4.47 -0.45 -15.02
C LYS A 29 4.89 0.96 -14.64
N GLU A 30 4.06 1.93 -14.98
CA GLU A 30 4.21 3.29 -14.45
C GLU A 30 3.63 3.33 -13.04
N ASN A 31 4.47 3.66 -12.05
CA ASN A 31 4.12 3.60 -10.64
C ASN A 31 3.73 5.00 -10.12
N ILE A 32 2.46 5.37 -10.28
CA ILE A 32 1.89 6.57 -9.65
C ILE A 32 1.38 6.23 -8.25
N ASP A 33 2.31 5.85 -7.36
CA ASP A 33 2.00 5.24 -6.05
C ASP A 33 1.14 6.12 -5.14
N GLY A 34 1.32 7.44 -5.20
CA GLY A 34 0.50 8.39 -4.44
C GLY A 34 -0.99 8.31 -4.80
N GLU A 35 -1.30 8.22 -6.10
CA GLU A 35 -2.69 8.06 -6.57
C GLU A 35 -3.25 6.67 -6.23
N ALA A 36 -2.40 5.63 -6.34
CA ALA A 36 -2.79 4.28 -5.95
C ALA A 36 -3.15 4.20 -4.46
N LEU A 37 -2.36 4.86 -3.59
CA LEU A 37 -2.63 4.99 -2.17
C LEU A 37 -3.96 5.71 -1.89
N LEU A 38 -4.18 6.89 -2.50
CA LEU A 38 -5.43 7.63 -2.35
C LEU A 38 -6.64 6.81 -2.78
N TRP A 39 -6.53 6.12 -3.92
CA TRP A 39 -7.61 5.28 -4.43
C TRP A 39 -7.92 4.10 -3.50
N ALA A 40 -6.89 3.41 -3.01
CA ALA A 40 -7.05 2.31 -2.06
C ALA A 40 -7.63 2.79 -0.72
N HIS A 41 -7.16 3.94 -0.24
CA HIS A 41 -7.63 4.60 0.98
C HIS A 41 -9.12 4.95 0.91
N GLN A 42 -9.56 5.62 -0.15
CA GLN A 42 -10.97 5.99 -0.35
C GLN A 42 -11.89 4.76 -0.34
N ARG A 43 -11.46 3.67 -0.99
CA ARG A 43 -12.19 2.40 -0.99
C ARG A 43 -12.25 1.75 0.39
N LEU A 44 -11.20 1.91 1.18
CA LEU A 44 -11.15 1.38 2.54
C LEU A 44 -11.99 2.21 3.51
N LEU A 45 -12.13 3.53 3.30
CA LEU A 45 -12.97 4.39 4.15
C LEU A 45 -14.46 4.04 4.10
N VAL A 46 -14.96 3.64 2.93
CA VAL A 46 -16.39 3.26 2.76
C VAL A 46 -16.74 1.90 3.36
N ARG A 47 -15.75 1.19 3.91
CA ARG A 47 -15.93 -0.13 4.53
C ARG A 47 -16.51 -0.02 5.94
N PRO A 48 -17.44 -0.94 6.32
CA PRO A 48 -18.06 -0.95 7.65
C PRO A 48 -17.12 -1.45 8.75
N GLU A 49 -16.00 -2.11 8.40
CA GLU A 49 -15.07 -2.66 9.37
C GLU A 49 -14.48 -1.56 10.29
N PRO A 50 -14.45 -1.79 11.61
CA PRO A 50 -14.03 -0.77 12.58
C PRO A 50 -12.53 -0.48 12.53
N ARG A 51 -11.74 -1.44 12.05
CA ARG A 51 -10.30 -1.33 11.87
C ARG A 51 -9.96 -1.34 10.39
N ARG A 52 -9.25 -0.32 9.96
CA ARG A 52 -8.89 -0.08 8.56
C ARG A 52 -7.39 -0.06 8.48
N ILE A 53 -6.81 -1.09 7.87
CA ILE A 53 -5.38 -1.24 7.69
C ILE A 53 -5.11 -1.28 6.20
N LEU A 54 -4.27 -0.37 5.72
CA LEU A 54 -3.77 -0.32 4.35
C LEU A 54 -2.31 -0.77 4.36
N MET A 55 -2.03 -1.90 3.69
CA MET A 55 -0.69 -2.44 3.55
C MET A 55 -0.21 -2.27 2.11
N VAL A 56 0.93 -1.60 1.94
CA VAL A 56 1.64 -1.45 0.69
C VAL A 56 2.70 -2.55 0.61
N ILE A 57 2.80 -3.20 -0.54
CA ILE A 57 3.88 -4.13 -0.86
C ILE A 57 4.48 -3.63 -2.16
N SER A 58 5.73 -3.17 -2.14
CA SER A 58 6.40 -2.60 -3.30
C SER A 58 7.77 -3.24 -3.49
N ASP A 59 8.15 -3.48 -4.74
CA ASP A 59 9.48 -3.92 -5.16
C ASP A 59 10.33 -2.78 -5.74
N GLY A 60 9.85 -1.52 -5.70
CA GLY A 60 10.56 -0.36 -6.22
C GLY A 60 10.04 1.00 -5.71
N ALA A 61 10.67 2.06 -6.21
CA ALA A 61 10.26 3.46 -6.00
C ALA A 61 9.20 3.89 -7.03
N PRO A 62 8.46 4.99 -6.79
CA PRO A 62 7.59 5.57 -7.81
C PRO A 62 8.42 6.02 -9.02
N VAL A 63 8.12 5.47 -10.20
CA VAL A 63 8.79 5.79 -11.47
C VAL A 63 7.73 5.81 -12.58
N ASP A 64 7.62 6.93 -13.28
CA ASP A 64 6.83 7.10 -14.49
C ASP A 64 7.60 8.04 -15.45
N ASP A 65 8.09 7.47 -16.55
CA ASP A 65 8.94 8.15 -17.53
C ASP A 65 8.22 9.35 -18.18
N SER A 66 6.91 9.25 -18.38
CA SER A 66 6.11 10.30 -19.02
C SER A 66 5.89 11.50 -18.09
N THR A 67 5.63 11.24 -16.80
CA THR A 67 5.53 12.29 -15.78
C THR A 67 6.88 12.95 -15.51
N MET A 68 7.98 12.18 -15.45
CA MET A 68 9.33 12.73 -15.26
C MET A 68 9.82 13.57 -16.45
N ALA A 69 9.40 13.26 -17.68
CA ALA A 69 9.76 14.05 -18.86
C ALA A 69 9.10 15.43 -18.91
N ALA A 70 7.95 15.59 -18.24
CA ALA A 70 7.15 16.83 -18.26
C ALA A 70 7.21 17.64 -16.96
N ASN A 71 7.77 17.09 -15.88
CA ASN A 71 7.80 17.70 -14.55
C ASN A 71 9.19 17.56 -13.93
N ASP A 72 9.41 18.21 -12.78
CA ASP A 72 10.62 17.97 -11.99
C ASP A 72 10.73 16.49 -11.59
N ASN A 73 11.94 15.95 -11.62
CA ASN A 73 12.24 14.55 -11.29
C ASN A 73 11.69 14.10 -9.92
N GLU A 74 11.51 15.02 -8.98
CA GLU A 74 11.01 14.76 -7.61
C GLU A 74 9.48 14.88 -7.48
N TYR A 75 8.74 15.18 -8.56
CA TYR A 75 7.30 15.46 -8.47
C TYR A 75 6.51 14.29 -7.87
N LEU A 76 6.72 13.08 -8.38
CA LEU A 76 6.04 11.87 -7.90
C LEU A 76 6.46 11.50 -6.48
N GLU A 77 7.74 11.68 -6.16
CA GLU A 77 8.27 11.42 -4.82
C GLU A 77 7.65 12.36 -3.78
N ARG A 78 7.61 13.66 -4.08
CA ARG A 78 6.96 14.67 -3.23
C ARG A 78 5.46 14.41 -3.09
N HIS A 79 4.80 13.99 -4.16
CA HIS A 79 3.39 13.63 -4.10
C HIS A 79 3.16 12.40 -3.20
N LEU A 80 3.98 11.35 -3.35
CA LEU A 80 3.91 10.16 -2.51
C LEU A 80 4.09 10.51 -1.03
N HIS A 81 5.10 11.32 -0.69
CA HIS A 81 5.32 11.82 0.68
C HIS A 81 4.10 12.56 1.21
N ALA A 82 3.57 13.53 0.46
CA ALA A 82 2.42 14.32 0.90
C ALA A 82 1.18 13.45 1.16
N VAL A 83 0.96 12.42 0.33
CA VAL A 83 -0.16 11.48 0.52
C VAL A 83 0.06 10.61 1.76
N ILE A 84 1.26 10.06 1.95
CA ILE A 84 1.57 9.23 3.12
C ILE A 84 1.43 10.04 4.41
N ASP A 85 2.03 11.22 4.46
CA ASP A 85 1.96 12.12 5.61
C ASP A 85 0.51 12.46 5.96
N TRP A 86 -0.32 12.76 4.96
CA TRP A 86 -1.74 13.02 5.17
C TRP A 86 -2.49 11.79 5.70
N ILE A 87 -2.24 10.59 5.15
CA ILE A 87 -2.89 9.35 5.62
C ILE A 87 -2.51 9.08 7.07
N GLU A 88 -1.23 9.18 7.41
CA GLU A 88 -0.69 8.87 8.74
C GLU A 88 -1.08 9.92 9.80
N ALA A 89 -1.13 11.21 9.43
CA ALA A 89 -1.42 12.28 10.38
C ALA A 89 -2.92 12.53 10.60
N ALA A 90 -3.74 12.41 9.55
CA ALA A 90 -5.12 12.90 9.57
C ALA A 90 -6.18 11.80 9.43
N SER A 91 -5.82 10.62 8.92
CA SER A 91 -6.80 9.60 8.57
C SER A 91 -6.92 8.49 9.64
N PRO A 92 -8.10 7.87 9.79
CA PRO A 92 -8.29 6.74 10.70
C PRO A 92 -7.73 5.41 10.14
N VAL A 93 -7.16 5.43 8.93
CA VAL A 93 -6.55 4.26 8.29
C VAL A 93 -5.12 4.09 8.78
N GLN A 94 -4.80 2.90 9.29
CA GLN A 94 -3.44 2.53 9.67
C GLN A 94 -2.67 2.13 8.41
N LEU A 95 -1.59 2.85 8.10
CA LEU A 95 -0.76 2.58 6.93
C LEU A 95 0.47 1.78 7.34
N LEU A 96 0.85 0.78 6.54
CA LEU A 96 2.14 0.09 6.67
C LEU A 96 2.68 -0.32 5.31
N ALA A 97 3.99 -0.53 5.23
CA ALA A 97 4.65 -0.89 3.98
C ALA A 97 5.64 -2.05 4.14
N ILE A 98 5.76 -2.86 3.09
CA ILE A 98 6.77 -3.90 2.92
C ILE A 98 7.50 -3.61 1.61
N GLY A 99 8.78 -3.27 1.70
CA GLY A 99 9.66 -3.11 0.54
C GLY A 99 10.37 -4.43 0.25
N ILE A 100 10.38 -4.91 -0.98
CA ILE A 100 11.11 -6.12 -1.38
C ILE A 100 12.30 -5.69 -2.25
N GLY A 101 13.52 -5.86 -1.75
CA GLY A 101 14.73 -5.39 -2.41
C GLY A 101 14.85 -3.87 -2.51
N HIS A 102 14.01 -3.13 -1.79
CA HIS A 102 13.95 -1.67 -1.81
C HIS A 102 13.62 -1.09 -0.42
N ASP A 103 14.33 -0.03 -0.06
CA ASP A 103 14.16 0.69 1.21
C ASP A 103 12.95 1.64 1.14
N VAL A 104 11.80 1.15 1.60
CA VAL A 104 10.56 1.96 1.70
C VAL A 104 10.45 2.71 3.04
N THR A 105 11.43 2.58 3.94
CA THR A 105 11.39 3.23 5.28
C THR A 105 11.53 4.75 5.21
N ARG A 106 12.00 5.26 4.08
CA ARG A 106 12.10 6.69 3.77
C ARG A 106 10.74 7.36 3.64
N TYR A 107 9.72 6.59 3.23
CA TYR A 107 8.39 7.11 2.94
C TYR A 107 7.39 6.82 4.06
N TYR A 108 7.42 5.61 4.63
CA TYR A 108 6.40 5.14 5.57
C TYR A 108 6.95 5.00 6.99
N SER A 109 6.24 5.52 7.99
CA SER A 109 6.66 5.40 9.39
C SER A 109 6.61 3.95 9.89
N ARG A 110 5.75 3.12 9.30
CA ARG A 110 5.57 1.69 9.62
C ARG A 110 6.00 0.81 8.45
N ALA A 111 7.30 0.75 8.20
CA ALA A 111 7.89 0.00 7.09
C ALA A 111 8.77 -1.18 7.54
N ILE A 112 8.92 -2.16 6.66
CA ILE A 112 9.97 -3.18 6.74
C ILE A 112 10.52 -3.45 5.34
N GLU A 113 11.83 -3.63 5.25
CA GLU A 113 12.50 -4.13 4.05
C GLU A 113 12.71 -5.64 4.14
N LEU A 114 12.42 -6.32 3.03
CA LEU A 114 12.71 -7.73 2.80
C LEU A 114 13.74 -7.86 1.71
N GLN A 115 14.69 -8.76 1.90
CA GLN A 115 15.70 -9.04 0.89
C GLN A 115 15.13 -9.90 -0.25
N ARG A 116 14.14 -10.76 0.03
CA ARG A 116 13.58 -11.69 -0.94
C ARG A 116 12.06 -11.86 -0.81
N PRO A 117 11.35 -12.12 -1.92
CA PRO A 117 9.90 -12.32 -1.91
C PRO A 117 9.43 -13.52 -1.08
N GLU A 118 10.25 -14.57 -0.95
CA GLU A 118 9.88 -15.78 -0.21
C GLU A 118 9.54 -15.50 1.27
N ASP A 119 10.13 -14.46 1.85
CA ASP A 119 9.96 -14.07 3.25
C ASP A 119 8.71 -13.20 3.48
N LEU A 120 7.99 -12.84 2.40
CA LEU A 120 6.82 -11.95 2.44
C LEU A 120 5.68 -12.49 3.30
N GLY A 121 5.33 -13.76 3.13
CA GLY A 121 4.16 -14.35 3.80
C GLY A 121 4.27 -14.28 5.33
N GLY A 122 5.42 -14.68 5.88
CA GLY A 122 5.66 -14.61 7.33
C GLY A 122 5.69 -13.17 7.85
N THR A 123 6.32 -12.28 7.09
CA THR A 123 6.43 -10.85 7.43
C THR A 123 5.08 -10.15 7.44
N MET A 124 4.23 -10.39 6.44
CA MET A 124 2.89 -9.83 6.37
C MET A 124 2.07 -10.17 7.61
N ILE A 125 2.08 -11.44 8.02
CA ILE A 125 1.33 -11.90 9.21
C ILE A 125 1.88 -11.23 10.47
N SER A 126 3.21 -11.24 10.65
CA SER A 126 3.87 -10.62 11.80
C SER A 126 3.54 -9.13 11.93
N ARG A 127 3.59 -8.38 10.81
CA ARG A 127 3.28 -6.94 10.81
C ARG A 127 1.81 -6.66 11.07
N LEU A 128 0.91 -7.47 10.53
CA LEU A 128 -0.51 -7.34 10.85
C LEU A 128 -0.77 -7.57 12.34
N LEU A 129 -0.16 -8.61 12.93
CA LEU A 129 -0.30 -8.89 14.36
C LEU A 129 0.21 -7.72 15.21
N ALA A 130 1.39 -7.17 14.90
CA ALA A 130 1.94 -6.02 15.62
C ALA A 130 1.01 -4.79 15.59
N VAL A 131 0.45 -4.45 14.42
CA VAL A 131 -0.51 -3.33 14.28
C VAL A 131 -1.81 -3.63 15.03
N LEU A 132 -2.25 -4.89 15.04
CA LEU A 132 -3.42 -5.30 15.80
C LEU A 132 -3.22 -5.10 17.30
N GLU A 133 -2.10 -5.55 17.85
CA GLU A 133 -1.76 -5.47 19.28
C GLU A 133 -1.52 -4.03 19.79
N GLU A 134 -0.84 -3.19 19.01
CA GLU A 134 -0.55 -1.79 19.38
C GLU A 134 -1.84 -0.97 19.65
N THR A 135 -2.89 -1.28 18.89
CA THR A 135 -4.18 -0.60 19.00
C THR A 135 -5.00 -1.10 20.18
N GLU A 136 -4.80 -2.35 20.62
CA GLU A 136 -5.43 -2.87 21.85
C GLU A 136 -4.83 -2.24 23.10
N ARG A 137 -3.56 -1.85 23.06
CA ARG A 137 -2.84 -1.19 24.16
C ARG A 137 -3.15 0.30 24.30
N THR A 138 -3.73 0.94 23.29
CA THR A 138 -4.09 2.36 23.33
C THR A 138 -5.57 2.48 23.72
N PRO A 139 -5.92 2.76 24.99
CA PRO A 139 -7.31 2.90 25.38
C PRO A 139 -7.92 4.08 24.62
N ARG A 140 -8.93 3.79 23.80
CA ARG A 140 -9.77 4.79 23.14
C ARG A 140 -10.31 5.71 24.25
N LYS A 141 -9.76 6.91 24.40
CA LYS A 141 -10.40 7.97 25.20
C LYS A 141 -11.75 8.22 24.54
N ARG A 142 -12.81 7.68 25.15
CA ARG A 142 -14.18 8.01 24.80
C ARG A 142 -14.38 9.47 25.23
N SER A 143 -14.43 10.36 24.25
CA SER A 143 -15.00 11.70 24.37
C SER A 143 -16.51 11.62 24.30
#